data_AF-A0A9W9PGA8-F1
#
_entry.id   AF-A0A9W9PGA8-F1
#
_cell.length_a   1.000
_cell.length_b   1.000
_cell.length_c   1.000
_cell.angle_alpha   90.00
_cell.angle_beta   90.00
_cell.angle_gamma   90.00
#
_symmetry.space_group_name_H-M   'P 1'
#
loop_
_entity.id
_entity.type
_entity.pdbx_description
1 polymer ?
#
loop_
_entity_poly.entity_id
_entity_poly.type
_entity_poly.pdbx_seq_one_letter_code
_entity_poly.pdbx_strand_id
1 'polypeptide(L)'
;MRRMNDDDFKELEVGLRPLGWGIYYVWNAFADSDDHPEWRTGVDMKGWTLAYNDDDDLVFLKTEGYNYAYFAHNSAPGGAYFSLKDFCVKSRESDHQFNVMSMQEGYGYTCDRDQMVEWARRWSGYEVTGEEKEYYMALIKAAQEGEGQET
;
A
#
# COMPACT_ATOMS: atom_id res chain seq x y z
N MET A 1 23.80 -6.69 -1.35
CA MET A 1 24.03 -5.49 -0.47
C MET A 1 23.91 -5.94 0.98
N ARG A 2 24.72 -5.46 1.95
CA ARG A 2 24.63 -5.93 3.35
C ARG A 2 23.42 -5.28 4.05
N ARG A 3 22.62 -6.10 4.75
CA ARG A 3 21.49 -5.69 5.59
C ARG A 3 21.98 -4.84 6.77
N MET A 4 21.29 -3.74 7.04
CA MET A 4 21.52 -2.87 8.18
C MET A 4 20.96 -3.53 9.44
N ASN A 5 21.74 -3.51 10.53
CA ASN A 5 21.35 -4.05 11.83
C ASN A 5 20.82 -2.95 12.78
N ASP A 6 20.46 -3.33 14.00
CA ASP A 6 19.88 -2.41 14.99
C ASP A 6 20.84 -1.30 15.43
N ASP A 7 22.16 -1.51 15.31
CA ASP A 7 23.15 -0.48 15.60
C ASP A 7 23.25 0.53 14.45
N ASP A 8 23.16 0.06 13.20
CA ASP A 8 23.04 0.92 12.00
C ASP A 8 21.73 1.73 12.04
N PHE A 9 20.65 1.13 12.53
CA PHE A 9 19.35 1.81 12.74
C PHE A 9 19.46 2.94 13.75
N LYS A 10 20.07 2.70 14.92
CA LYS A 10 20.24 3.74 15.95
C LYS A 10 21.08 4.90 15.45
N GLU A 11 22.11 4.63 14.65
CA GLU A 11 22.94 5.68 14.06
C GLU A 11 22.15 6.53 13.04
N LEU A 12 21.32 5.89 12.21
CA LEU A 12 20.42 6.55 11.26
C LEU A 12 19.31 7.36 11.97
N GLU A 13 18.76 6.85 13.06
CA GLU A 13 17.73 7.54 13.84
C GLU A 13 18.28 8.81 14.49
N VAL A 14 19.52 8.76 15.01
CA VAL A 14 20.21 9.93 15.59
C VAL A 14 20.57 10.96 14.52
N GLY A 15 21.08 10.52 13.36
CA GLY A 15 21.56 11.40 12.30
C GLY A 15 20.47 12.00 11.42
N LEU A 16 19.40 11.25 11.13
CA LEU A 16 18.40 11.58 10.09
C LEU A 16 16.97 11.62 10.61
N ARG A 17 16.73 11.31 11.89
CA ARG A 17 15.41 11.35 12.54
C ARG A 17 14.37 10.57 11.69
N PRO A 18 13.13 11.02 11.36
CA PRO A 18 12.18 10.14 10.67
C PRO A 18 12.61 9.72 9.26
N LEU A 19 13.61 10.38 8.64
CA LEU A 19 14.19 9.92 7.38
C LEU A 19 15.11 8.70 7.56
N GLY A 20 15.74 8.54 8.73
CA GLY A 20 16.54 7.37 9.07
C GLY A 20 15.71 6.09 9.12
N TRP A 21 14.45 6.21 9.55
CA TRP A 21 13.46 5.13 9.52
C TRP A 21 13.19 4.67 8.08
N GLY A 22 12.85 5.61 7.18
CA GLY A 22 12.60 5.29 5.78
C GLY A 22 13.79 4.64 5.08
N ILE A 23 15.01 5.15 5.31
CA ILE A 23 16.23 4.62 4.70
C ILE A 23 16.54 3.22 5.22
N TYR A 24 16.36 2.95 6.53
CA TYR A 24 16.59 1.62 7.11
C TYR A 24 15.70 0.56 6.47
N TYR A 25 14.40 0.82 6.34
CA TYR A 25 13.46 -0.13 5.75
C TYR A 25 13.66 -0.29 4.25
N VAL A 26 13.90 0.80 3.52
CA VAL A 26 14.21 0.76 2.08
C VAL A 26 15.49 -0.03 1.84
N TRP A 27 16.56 0.25 2.58
CA TRP A 27 17.83 -0.45 2.45
C TRP A 27 17.70 -1.94 2.75
N ASN A 28 16.96 -2.31 3.80
CA ASN A 28 16.72 -3.71 4.14
C ASN A 28 15.75 -4.43 3.20
N ALA A 29 14.91 -3.72 2.46
CA ALA A 29 14.09 -4.28 1.39
C ALA A 29 14.91 -4.61 0.13
N PHE A 30 16.00 -3.87 -0.13
CA PHE A 30 16.88 -4.08 -1.29
C PHE A 30 18.17 -4.86 -0.97
N ALA A 31 18.57 -4.95 0.29
CA ALA A 31 19.72 -5.73 0.73
C ALA A 31 19.38 -7.22 0.72
N ASP A 32 19.81 -7.92 -0.34
CA ASP A 32 19.76 -9.38 -0.56
C ASP A 32 19.06 -10.16 0.56
N SER A 33 17.75 -10.29 0.42
CA SER A 33 16.92 -11.16 1.25
C SER A 33 17.12 -12.62 0.80
N ASP A 34 18.26 -13.22 1.13
CA ASP A 34 18.44 -14.68 1.02
C ASP A 34 17.46 -15.44 1.94
N ASP A 35 16.88 -14.76 2.94
CA ASP A 35 15.97 -15.36 3.93
C ASP A 35 14.46 -15.28 3.57
N HIS A 36 14.06 -14.50 2.56
CA HIS A 36 12.65 -14.34 2.15
C HIS A 36 12.48 -14.27 0.62
N PRO A 37 12.78 -15.36 -0.11
CA PRO A 37 12.66 -15.41 -1.58
C PRO A 37 11.22 -15.17 -2.09
N GLU A 38 10.20 -15.42 -1.26
CA GLU A 38 8.78 -15.24 -1.59
C GLU A 38 8.40 -13.76 -1.84
N TRP A 39 9.15 -12.81 -1.29
CA TRP A 39 8.94 -11.38 -1.52
C TRP A 39 9.26 -10.96 -2.97
N ARG A 40 9.93 -11.84 -3.73
CA ARG A 40 10.21 -11.67 -5.17
C ARG A 40 9.17 -12.34 -6.07
N THR A 41 8.21 -13.09 -5.52
CA THR A 41 7.26 -13.93 -6.31
C THR A 41 5.84 -13.35 -6.42
N GLY A 42 5.58 -12.17 -5.86
CA GLY A 42 4.25 -11.53 -5.92
C GLY A 42 4.07 -10.58 -7.11
N VAL A 43 2.93 -9.89 -7.15
CA VAL A 43 2.61 -8.90 -8.19
C VAL A 43 3.42 -7.62 -7.98
N ASP A 44 4.13 -7.18 -9.01
CA ASP A 44 4.81 -5.88 -8.97
C ASP A 44 3.79 -4.74 -8.98
N MET A 45 3.95 -3.82 -8.03
CA MET A 45 3.00 -2.74 -7.84
C MET A 45 3.21 -1.65 -8.91
N LYS A 46 2.10 -1.24 -9.54
CA LYS A 46 2.09 -0.12 -10.49
C LYS A 46 2.28 1.18 -9.70
N GLY A 47 2.90 2.20 -10.32
CA GLY A 47 3.47 3.35 -9.64
C GLY A 47 2.62 3.99 -8.53
N TRP A 48 1.29 4.04 -8.71
CA TRP A 48 0.33 4.39 -7.67
C TRP A 48 -0.68 3.27 -7.45
N THR A 49 -1.06 3.06 -6.20
CA THR A 49 -2.08 2.09 -5.77
C THR A 49 -3.15 2.80 -4.94
N LEU A 50 -4.42 2.50 -5.22
CA LEU A 50 -5.55 2.92 -4.42
C LEU A 50 -5.81 1.90 -3.33
N ALA A 51 -6.02 2.35 -2.09
CA ALA A 51 -6.40 1.51 -0.98
C ALA A 51 -7.66 2.07 -0.29
N TYR A 52 -8.62 1.20 0.01
CA TYR A 52 -9.85 1.60 0.72
C TYR A 52 -10.19 0.69 1.91
N ASN A 53 -10.80 1.28 2.95
CA ASN A 53 -11.31 0.57 4.12
C ASN A 53 -12.84 0.31 4.00
N ASP A 54 -13.42 -0.31 5.02
CA ASP A 54 -14.86 -0.65 5.04
C ASP A 54 -15.79 0.58 5.10
N ASP A 55 -15.26 1.74 5.53
CA ASP A 55 -15.97 3.02 5.61
C ASP A 55 -15.86 3.85 4.30
N ASP A 56 -15.43 3.21 3.20
CA ASP A 56 -15.14 3.83 1.92
C ASP A 56 -14.06 4.95 2.00
N ASP A 57 -13.25 5.06 3.06
CA ASP A 57 -12.09 5.96 3.07
C ASP A 57 -11.05 5.50 2.07
N LEU A 58 -10.58 6.41 1.23
CA LEU A 58 -9.78 6.09 0.06
C LEU A 58 -8.48 6.87 0.09
N VAL A 59 -7.36 6.18 -0.14
CA VAL A 59 -6.04 6.80 -0.20
C VAL A 59 -5.25 6.32 -1.40
N PHE A 60 -4.40 7.20 -1.92
CA PHE A 60 -3.35 6.85 -2.85
C PHE A 60 -2.05 6.56 -2.12
N LEU A 61 -1.37 5.49 -2.52
CA LEU A 61 -0.05 5.09 -2.06
C LEU A 61 0.90 5.10 -3.25
N LYS A 62 2.09 5.69 -3.10
CA LYS A 62 3.14 5.61 -4.13
C LYS A 62 3.92 4.31 -3.92
N THR A 63 3.63 3.31 -4.75
CA THR A 63 4.11 1.93 -4.56
C THR A 63 5.06 1.48 -5.66
N GLU A 64 5.51 2.40 -6.52
CA GLU A 64 6.53 2.14 -7.53
C GLU A 64 7.77 1.44 -6.96
N GLY A 65 8.16 0.32 -7.55
CA GLY A 65 9.34 -0.45 -7.11
C GLY A 65 9.09 -1.38 -5.93
N TYR A 66 7.83 -1.51 -5.46
CA TYR A 66 7.44 -2.47 -4.44
C TYR A 66 6.70 -3.67 -5.04
N ASN A 67 6.80 -4.80 -4.35
CA ASN A 67 6.02 -6.01 -4.65
C ASN A 67 4.85 -6.13 -3.66
N TYR A 68 3.70 -6.61 -4.12
CA TYR A 68 2.51 -6.80 -3.29
C TYR A 68 2.79 -7.66 -2.03
N ALA A 69 3.72 -8.63 -2.13
CA ALA A 69 4.12 -9.45 -0.99
C ALA A 69 4.50 -8.60 0.25
N TYR A 70 5.07 -7.41 0.05
CA TYR A 70 5.33 -6.48 1.15
C TYR A 70 4.05 -6.12 1.92
N PHE A 71 2.98 -5.76 1.21
CA PHE A 71 1.70 -5.34 1.80
C PHE A 71 0.94 -6.51 2.42
N ALA A 72 1.09 -7.72 1.87
CA ALA A 72 0.52 -8.92 2.45
C ALA A 72 1.14 -9.29 3.82
N HIS A 73 2.43 -8.97 4.02
CA HIS A 73 3.18 -9.30 5.24
C HIS A 73 3.34 -8.15 6.23
N ASN A 74 3.01 -6.93 5.85
CA ASN A 74 3.12 -5.75 6.71
C ASN A 74 1.76 -5.07 6.84
N SER A 75 1.27 -4.97 8.08
CA SER A 75 0.03 -4.27 8.36
C SER A 75 0.14 -2.75 8.14
N ALA A 76 -0.95 -2.15 7.69
CA ALA A 76 -1.20 -0.72 7.80
C ALA A 76 -1.28 -0.29 9.29
N PRO A 77 -1.27 1.02 9.60
CA PRO A 77 -1.61 1.52 10.93
C PRO A 77 -2.93 0.90 11.45
N GLY A 78 -3.03 0.70 12.76
CA GLY A 78 -4.16 -0.03 13.35
C GLY A 78 -4.07 -1.57 13.25
N GLY A 79 -3.03 -2.11 12.60
CA GLY A 79 -2.81 -3.55 12.48
C GLY A 79 -3.59 -4.21 11.34
N ALA A 80 -4.29 -3.41 10.52
CA ALA A 80 -5.07 -3.90 9.40
C ALA A 80 -4.18 -4.38 8.26
N TYR A 81 -4.56 -5.49 7.63
CA TYR A 81 -3.92 -6.00 6.42
C TYR A 81 -4.76 -5.64 5.20
N PHE A 82 -4.09 -5.46 4.07
CA PHE A 82 -4.71 -5.09 2.81
C PHE A 82 -4.41 -6.13 1.75
N SER A 83 -5.45 -6.51 1.00
CA SER A 83 -5.35 -7.45 -0.11
C SER A 83 -5.46 -6.74 -1.44
N LEU A 84 -4.61 -7.13 -2.38
CA LEU A 84 -4.71 -6.72 -3.78
C LEU A 84 -5.98 -7.30 -4.40
N LYS A 85 -6.72 -6.46 -5.13
CA LYS A 85 -7.82 -6.88 -5.99
C LYS A 85 -7.30 -7.36 -7.34
N ASP A 86 -8.03 -8.25 -7.98
CA ASP A 86 -7.77 -8.80 -9.30
C ASP A 86 -8.07 -7.82 -10.45
N PHE A 87 -8.60 -6.64 -10.14
CA PHE A 87 -8.83 -5.55 -11.08
C PHE A 87 -7.95 -4.31 -10.82
N CYS A 88 -7.89 -3.44 -11.84
CA CYS A 88 -7.27 -2.12 -11.77
C CYS A 88 -8.29 -1.07 -12.19
N VAL A 89 -8.12 0.17 -11.72
CA VAL A 89 -8.94 1.31 -12.15
C VAL A 89 -8.14 2.28 -12.98
N LYS A 90 -8.79 2.90 -13.97
CA LYS A 90 -8.16 3.90 -14.85
C LYS A 90 -8.06 5.24 -14.13
N SER A 91 -6.97 5.96 -14.35
CA SER A 91 -6.80 7.35 -13.95
C SER A 91 -7.89 8.25 -14.55
N ARG A 92 -8.37 9.23 -13.78
CA ARG A 92 -9.28 10.27 -14.26
C ARG A 92 -8.68 11.13 -15.38
N GLU A 93 -7.36 11.34 -15.36
CA GLU A 93 -6.67 12.35 -16.17
C GLU A 93 -5.78 11.75 -17.27
N SER A 94 -5.58 10.44 -17.27
CA SER A 94 -4.61 9.79 -18.17
C SER A 94 -5.00 8.34 -18.48
N ASP A 95 -4.24 7.70 -19.38
CA ASP A 95 -4.38 6.28 -19.68
C ASP A 95 -3.68 5.35 -18.67
N HIS A 96 -3.14 5.90 -17.57
CA HIS A 96 -2.56 5.10 -16.51
C HIS A 96 -3.63 4.27 -15.77
N GLN A 97 -3.22 3.10 -15.29
CA GLN A 97 -4.03 2.23 -14.45
C GLN A 97 -3.40 2.11 -13.07
N PHE A 98 -4.25 2.11 -12.05
CA PHE A 98 -3.85 1.95 -10.65
C PHE A 98 -4.32 0.60 -10.13
N ASN A 99 -3.43 -0.07 -9.40
CA ASN A 99 -3.81 -1.24 -8.62
C ASN A 99 -4.79 -0.81 -7.52
N VAL A 100 -5.64 -1.74 -7.10
CA VAL A 100 -6.60 -1.50 -6.01
C VAL A 100 -6.35 -2.49 -4.89
N MET A 101 -6.34 -2.01 -3.65
CA MET A 101 -6.29 -2.83 -2.44
C MET A 101 -7.52 -2.54 -1.56
N SER A 102 -8.02 -3.57 -0.89
CA SER A 102 -9.03 -3.42 0.16
C SER A 102 -8.53 -3.97 1.48
N MET A 103 -9.08 -3.47 2.58
CA MET A 103 -8.86 -4.09 3.89
C MET A 103 -9.31 -5.55 3.87
N GLN A 104 -8.57 -6.41 4.57
CA GLN A 104 -8.94 -7.81 4.77
C GLN A 104 -9.99 -7.92 5.88
N GLU A 105 -11.13 -8.51 5.54
CA GLU A 105 -12.20 -8.78 6.51
C GLU A 105 -11.81 -9.91 7.48
N GLY A 106 -12.36 -9.87 8.70
CA GLY A 106 -12.42 -11.04 9.60
C GLY A 106 -11.40 -11.14 10.72
N TYR A 107 -10.44 -10.21 10.83
CA TYR A 107 -9.41 -10.27 11.89
C TYR A 107 -9.61 -9.28 13.05
N GLY A 108 -10.72 -8.53 13.07
CA GLY A 108 -11.01 -7.56 14.15
C GLY A 108 -10.06 -6.37 14.20
N TYR A 109 -9.18 -6.22 13.20
CA TYR A 109 -8.37 -5.03 13.00
C TYR A 109 -9.23 -3.94 12.35
N THR A 110 -9.00 -2.69 12.76
CA THR A 110 -9.66 -1.52 12.18
C THR A 110 -8.59 -0.61 11.60
N CYS A 111 -8.86 -0.05 10.43
CA CYS A 111 -8.09 1.04 9.86
C CYS A 111 -9.05 2.22 9.65
N ASP A 112 -9.16 3.08 10.65
CA ASP A 112 -10.01 4.28 10.53
C ASP A 112 -9.42 5.30 9.55
N ARG A 113 -10.18 6.36 9.26
CA ARG A 113 -9.77 7.42 8.35
C ARG A 113 -8.40 8.01 8.70
N ASP A 114 -8.14 8.33 9.96
CA ASP A 114 -6.89 8.97 10.38
C ASP A 114 -5.70 8.02 10.18
N GLN A 115 -5.90 6.73 10.42
CA GLN A 115 -4.93 5.66 10.16
C GLN A 115 -4.66 5.48 8.67
N MET A 116 -5.70 5.55 7.82
CA MET A 116 -5.57 5.53 6.36
C MET A 116 -4.75 6.73 5.87
N VAL A 117 -5.07 7.94 6.35
CA VAL A 117 -4.34 9.17 6.01
C VAL A 117 -2.89 9.10 6.46
N GLU A 118 -2.63 8.61 7.67
CA GLU A 118 -1.27 8.40 8.16
C GLU A 118 -0.50 7.41 7.28
N TRP A 119 -1.15 6.32 6.87
CA TRP A 119 -0.57 5.34 5.99
C TRP A 119 -0.18 5.96 4.65
N ALA A 120 -1.09 6.72 4.04
CA ALA A 120 -0.82 7.48 2.81
C ALA A 120 0.40 8.38 2.96
N ARG A 121 0.50 9.12 4.06
CA ARG A 121 1.64 9.99 4.36
C ARG A 121 2.96 9.22 4.42
N ARG A 122 2.98 8.03 5.05
CA ARG A 122 4.19 7.17 5.14
C ARG A 122 4.65 6.69 3.76
N TRP A 123 3.71 6.54 2.82
CA TRP A 123 3.94 6.10 1.45
C TRP A 123 4.03 7.25 0.45
N SER A 124 4.28 8.48 0.91
CA SER A 124 4.35 9.68 0.06
C SER A 124 3.13 9.85 -0.86
N GLY A 125 1.97 9.42 -0.37
CA GLY A 125 0.69 9.56 -1.03
C GLY A 125 -0.25 10.51 -0.28
N TYR A 126 -1.55 10.39 -0.55
CA TYR A 126 -2.53 11.35 -0.08
C TYR A 126 -3.92 10.73 0.11
N GLU A 127 -4.74 11.42 0.88
CA GLU A 127 -6.16 11.11 1.04
C GLU A 127 -6.95 11.55 -0.19
N VAL A 128 -7.73 10.63 -0.74
CA VAL A 128 -8.60 10.91 -1.88
C VAL A 128 -9.94 11.41 -1.37
N THR A 129 -10.35 12.60 -1.81
CA THR A 129 -11.55 13.28 -1.30
C THR A 129 -12.38 13.91 -2.43
N GLY A 130 -13.60 14.33 -2.12
CA GLY A 130 -14.49 15.04 -3.05
C GLY A 130 -14.81 14.25 -4.33
N GLU A 131 -14.88 14.95 -5.46
CA GLU A 131 -15.20 14.33 -6.77
C GLU A 131 -14.20 13.24 -7.18
N GLU A 132 -12.94 13.34 -6.77
CA GLU A 132 -11.93 12.32 -7.06
C GLU A 132 -12.27 11.00 -6.36
N LYS A 133 -12.69 11.08 -5.09
CA LYS A 133 -13.16 9.92 -4.33
C LYS A 133 -14.39 9.32 -4.97
N GLU A 134 -15.38 10.14 -5.30
CA GLU A 134 -16.62 9.68 -5.95
C GLU A 134 -16.33 8.94 -7.26
N TYR A 135 -15.42 9.48 -8.09
CA TYR A 135 -15.01 8.87 -9.35
C TYR A 135 -14.38 7.48 -9.15
N TYR A 136 -13.37 7.37 -8.29
CA TYR A 136 -12.68 6.09 -8.10
C TYR A 136 -13.54 5.06 -7.36
N MET A 137 -14.35 5.47 -6.37
CA MET A 137 -15.27 4.57 -5.70
C MET A 137 -16.34 4.04 -6.65
N ALA A 138 -16.82 4.83 -7.61
CA ALA A 138 -17.74 4.36 -8.64
C ALA A 138 -17.09 3.30 -9.55
N LEU A 139 -15.82 3.49 -9.94
CA LEU A 139 -15.09 2.49 -10.72
C LEU A 139 -14.84 1.20 -9.94
N ILE A 140 -14.48 1.31 -8.65
CA ILE A 140 -14.27 0.15 -7.77
C ILE A 140 -15.57 -0.64 -7.61
N LYS A 141 -16.69 0.02 -7.32
CA LYS A 141 -18.00 -0.63 -7.16
C LYS A 141 -18.45 -1.29 -8.47
N ALA A 142 -18.29 -0.60 -9.60
CA ALA A 142 -18.62 -1.17 -10.92
C ALA A 142 -17.76 -2.40 -11.26
N ALA A 143 -16.47 -2.40 -10.90
CA ALA A 143 -15.59 -3.56 -11.09
C ALA A 143 -16.03 -4.74 -10.22
N GLN A 144 -16.35 -4.51 -8.94
CA GLN A 144 -16.84 -5.54 -8.02
C GLN A 144 -18.18 -6.14 -8.46
N GLU A 145 -19.11 -5.33 -8.97
CA GLU A 145 -20.39 -5.80 -9.49
C GLU A 145 -20.23 -6.60 -10.79
N GLY A 146 -19.26 -6.23 -11.62
CA GLY A 146 -18.88 -6.96 -12.83
C GLY A 146 -18.22 -8.30 -12.54
N GLU A 147 -17.41 -8.39 -11.47
CA GLU A 147 -16.85 -9.65 -10.95
C GLU A 147 -17.92 -10.57 -10.37
N GLY A 148 -19.02 -10.02 -9.85
CA GLY A 148 -20.20 -10.77 -9.39
C GLY A 148 -21.09 -11.33 -10.52
N GLN A 149 -20.81 -10.98 -11.78
CA GLN A 149 -21.49 -11.52 -12.97
C GLN A 149 -20.57 -12.47 -13.75
N GLU A 150 -20.07 -13.52 -13.10
CA GLU A 150 -19.59 -14.69 -13.85
C GLU A 150 -20.76 -15.34 -14.60
N THR A 151 -20.56 -15.56 -15.91
CA THR A 151 -21.47 -16.33 -16.79
C THR A 151 -21.11 -17.80 -16.77
#